data_AF-A0A2N5YU87-F1
#
_entry.id   AF-A0A2N5YU87-F1
#
_cell.length_a   1.000
_cell.length_b   1.000
_cell.length_c   1.000
_cell.angle_alpha   90.00
_cell.angle_beta   90.00
_cell.angle_gamma   90.00
#
_symmetry.space_group_name_H-M   'P 1'
#
loop_
_entity.id
_entity.type
_entity.pdbx_description
1 polymer ?
#
loop_
_entity_poly.entity_id
_entity_poly.type
_entity_poly.pdbx_seq_one_letter_code
_entity_poly.pdbx_strand_id
1 'polypeptide(L)'
;MNLKHEIMKKKAIILSIILAFCYSFVWAQSATYRQVNEEGISNLVFANQSISKGEESKFTLKETFDADETIYARAYFPQAISSYGLASNEKIIVVAYIDGKQVDRVYITPKPEWDQMLVYVMNTGDDDFSRLANELYYIDSGTHTLTISVGLQRYGYMETVIKDDGTITKHKVDKVVVISQSDIEINVE
;
A
#
# COMPACT_ATOMS: atom_id res chain seq x y z
N MET A 1 12.83 -39.30 -40.67
CA MET A 1 12.56 -38.47 -39.47
C MET A 1 11.77 -37.25 -39.92
N ASN A 2 10.58 -37.01 -39.36
CA ASN A 2 9.53 -36.19 -39.98
C ASN A 2 9.71 -34.68 -39.66
N LEU A 3 10.17 -33.91 -40.65
CA LEU A 3 10.56 -32.49 -40.55
C LEU A 3 9.49 -31.59 -39.89
N LYS A 4 8.20 -31.91 -40.08
CA LYS A 4 7.07 -31.19 -39.45
C LYS A 4 7.07 -31.29 -37.92
N HIS A 5 7.47 -32.43 -37.37
CA HIS A 5 7.48 -32.66 -35.92
C HIS A 5 8.61 -31.88 -35.23
N GLU A 6 9.74 -31.71 -35.92
CA GLU A 6 10.87 -30.92 -35.43
C GLU A 6 10.55 -29.41 -35.41
N ILE A 7 9.86 -28.91 -36.44
CA ILE A 7 9.46 -27.50 -36.53
C ILE A 7 8.44 -27.15 -35.44
N MET A 8 7.48 -28.04 -35.16
CA MET A 8 6.50 -27.81 -34.09
C MET A 8 7.15 -27.80 -32.70
N LYS A 9 8.11 -28.70 -32.42
CA LYS A 9 8.87 -28.69 -31.17
C LYS A 9 9.68 -27.41 -30.98
N LYS A 10 10.36 -26.93 -32.04
CA LYS A 10 11.12 -25.67 -32.00
C LYS A 10 10.21 -24.46 -31.73
N LYS A 11 9.02 -24.39 -32.35
CA LYS A 11 8.05 -23.33 -32.09
C LYS A 11 7.49 -23.35 -30.66
N ALA A 12 7.19 -24.54 -30.12
CA ALA A 12 6.70 -24.68 -28.74
C ALA A 12 7.76 -24.28 -27.70
N ILE A 13 9.03 -24.61 -27.94
CA ILE A 13 10.15 -24.21 -27.08
C ILE A 13 10.34 -22.68 -27.12
N ILE A 14 10.32 -22.07 -28.31
CA ILE A 14 10.43 -20.60 -28.44
C ILE A 14 9.27 -19.90 -27.72
N LEU A 15 8.04 -20.39 -27.88
CA LEU A 15 6.87 -19.82 -27.20
C LEU A 15 6.98 -19.95 -25.67
N SER A 16 7.49 -21.07 -25.16
CA SER A 16 7.70 -21.31 -23.72
C SER A 16 8.82 -20.43 -23.15
N ILE A 17 9.88 -20.19 -23.92
CA ILE A 17 10.98 -19.28 -23.53
C ILE A 17 10.48 -17.84 -23.48
N ILE A 18 9.70 -17.39 -24.47
CA ILE A 18 9.11 -16.04 -24.49
C ILE A 18 8.18 -15.87 -23.30
N LEU A 19 7.32 -16.86 -23.01
CA LEU A 19 6.40 -16.80 -21.88
C LEU A 19 7.16 -16.75 -20.54
N ALA A 20 8.20 -17.57 -20.37
CA ALA A 20 9.05 -17.52 -19.18
C ALA A 20 9.77 -16.17 -19.04
N PHE A 21 10.26 -15.58 -20.13
CA PHE A 21 10.91 -14.27 -20.10
C PHE A 21 9.94 -13.14 -19.72
N CYS A 22 8.69 -13.20 -20.19
CA CYS A 22 7.66 -12.25 -19.81
C CYS A 22 7.31 -12.32 -18.30
N TYR A 23 7.28 -13.53 -17.73
CA TYR A 23 7.05 -13.70 -16.29
C TYR A 23 8.25 -13.21 -15.43
N SER A 24 9.49 -13.43 -15.89
CA SER A 24 10.69 -12.98 -15.18
C SER A 24 10.84 -11.45 -15.17
N PHE A 25 10.45 -10.77 -16.24
CA PHE A 25 10.61 -9.32 -16.37
C PHE A 25 9.67 -8.54 -15.44
N VAL A 26 8.45 -9.05 -15.23
CA VAL A 26 7.46 -8.44 -14.31
C VAL A 26 7.94 -8.52 -12.85
N TRP A 27 8.63 -9.60 -12.47
CA TRP A 27 9.23 -9.73 -11.13
C TRP A 27 10.49 -8.87 -10.94
N ALA A 28 11.29 -8.68 -11.99
CA ALA A 28 12.48 -7.83 -11.93
C ALA A 28 12.14 -6.33 -11.76
N GLN A 29 11.02 -5.87 -12.32
CA GLN A 29 10.61 -4.46 -12.26
C GLN A 29 9.97 -4.09 -10.90
N SER A 30 9.19 -4.99 -10.29
CA SER A 30 8.69 -4.82 -8.90
C SER A 30 9.83 -4.79 -7.88
N ALA A 31 10.90 -5.56 -8.11
CA ALA A 31 12.06 -5.61 -7.22
C ALA A 31 12.91 -4.32 -7.19
N THR A 32 12.79 -3.43 -8.19
CA THR A 32 13.54 -2.16 -8.20
C THR A 32 12.95 -1.12 -7.25
N TYR A 33 11.63 -1.10 -7.09
CA TYR A 33 10.93 -0.05 -6.31
C TYR A 33 10.47 -0.52 -4.94
N ARG A 34 10.24 -1.83 -4.78
CA ARG A 34 9.94 -2.42 -3.48
C ARG A 34 11.21 -2.54 -2.64
N GLN A 35 11.24 -1.80 -1.55
CA GLN A 35 12.23 -1.90 -0.49
C GLN A 35 11.55 -2.48 0.75
N VAL A 36 12.26 -3.36 1.46
CA VAL A 36 11.78 -3.97 2.71
C VAL A 36 12.83 -3.68 3.77
N ASN A 37 12.42 -3.08 4.89
CA ASN A 37 13.32 -2.78 6.00
C ASN A 37 13.62 -4.04 6.85
N GLU A 38 14.49 -3.88 7.86
CA GLU A 38 14.89 -4.97 8.77
C GLU A 38 13.73 -5.54 9.58
N GLU A 39 12.65 -4.76 9.77
CA GLU A 39 11.44 -5.17 10.47
C GLU A 39 10.45 -5.92 9.56
N GLY A 40 10.76 -6.06 8.28
CA GLY A 40 9.89 -6.71 7.30
C GLY A 40 8.74 -5.81 6.83
N ILE A 41 8.88 -4.48 6.93
CA ILE A 41 7.91 -3.49 6.45
C ILE A 41 8.37 -2.98 5.08
N SER A 42 7.48 -3.00 4.09
CA SER A 42 7.75 -2.47 2.76
C SER A 42 7.54 -0.96 2.67
N ASN A 43 8.05 -0.34 1.61
CA ASN A 43 7.78 1.07 1.32
C ASN A 43 6.48 1.29 0.49
N LEU A 44 6.13 2.57 0.35
CA LEU A 44 5.27 3.12 -0.68
C LEU A 44 6.12 4.01 -1.61
N VAL A 45 5.66 4.21 -2.84
CA VAL A 45 6.20 5.23 -3.75
C VAL A 45 5.09 6.18 -4.16
N PHE A 46 5.42 7.46 -4.36
CA PHE A 46 4.43 8.52 -4.57
C PHE A 46 4.64 9.23 -5.90
N ALA A 47 3.56 9.70 -6.51
CA ALA A 47 3.59 10.52 -7.72
C ALA A 47 2.33 11.40 -7.80
N ASN A 48 2.36 12.38 -8.71
CA ASN A 48 1.21 13.23 -9.02
C ASN A 48 0.20 12.59 -10.00
N GLN A 49 0.41 11.32 -10.35
CA GLN A 49 -0.42 10.56 -11.28
C GLN A 49 -0.62 9.14 -10.77
N SER A 50 -1.75 8.53 -11.14
CA SER A 50 -2.04 7.14 -10.79
C SER A 50 -0.99 6.20 -11.38
N ILE A 51 -0.22 5.54 -10.52
CA ILE A 51 0.86 4.65 -10.90
C ILE A 51 0.32 3.23 -11.04
N SER A 52 0.12 2.68 -12.24
CA SER A 52 -0.31 1.28 -12.42
C SER A 52 0.70 0.26 -11.89
N LYS A 53 0.25 -0.97 -11.62
CA LYS A 53 1.14 -2.05 -11.14
C LYS A 53 2.24 -2.35 -12.16
N GLY A 54 3.51 -2.23 -11.75
CA GLY A 54 4.67 -2.51 -12.58
C GLY A 54 5.02 -1.40 -13.58
N GLU A 55 4.37 -0.24 -13.49
CA GLU A 55 4.59 0.89 -14.40
C GLU A 55 5.32 2.06 -13.74
N GLU A 56 5.90 1.86 -12.55
CA GLU A 56 6.53 2.90 -11.75
C GLU A 56 7.65 3.63 -12.50
N SER A 57 8.38 2.92 -13.37
CA SER A 57 9.43 3.49 -14.22
C SER A 57 8.95 4.52 -15.26
N LYS A 58 7.64 4.63 -15.47
CA LYS A 58 7.04 5.60 -16.41
C LYS A 58 6.74 6.95 -15.75
N PHE A 59 6.87 7.04 -14.43
CA PHE A 59 6.49 8.22 -13.66
C PHE A 59 7.70 8.85 -12.97
N THR A 60 7.59 10.15 -12.70
CA THR A 60 8.51 10.82 -11.78
C THR A 60 8.01 10.57 -10.36
N LEU A 61 8.73 9.76 -9.61
CA LEU A 61 8.45 9.54 -8.20
C LEU A 61 8.89 10.76 -7.41
N LYS A 62 8.09 11.15 -6.41
CA LYS A 62 8.32 12.33 -5.57
C LYS A 62 8.34 11.94 -4.10
N GLU A 63 9.10 12.69 -3.32
CA GLU A 63 9.14 12.60 -1.85
C GLU A 63 8.69 13.90 -1.17
N THR A 64 8.47 14.96 -1.97
CA THR A 64 8.01 16.28 -1.50
C THR A 64 6.87 16.76 -2.38
N PHE A 65 5.83 17.32 -1.78
CA PHE A 65 4.65 17.87 -2.44
C PHE A 65 4.23 19.19 -1.81
N ASP A 66 3.54 20.01 -2.58
CA ASP A 66 2.80 21.17 -2.05
C ASP A 66 1.38 20.72 -1.65
N ALA A 67 0.76 21.40 -0.68
CA ALA A 67 -0.49 20.97 -0.06
C ALA A 67 -1.71 20.91 -1.01
N ASP A 68 -1.65 21.58 -2.16
CA ASP A 68 -2.68 21.56 -3.20
C ASP A 68 -2.41 20.55 -4.33
N GLU A 69 -1.25 19.87 -4.32
CA GLU A 69 -0.93 18.88 -5.34
C GLU A 69 -1.77 17.61 -5.22
N THR A 70 -1.96 16.94 -6.36
CA THR A 70 -2.50 15.59 -6.41
C THR A 70 -1.45 14.58 -5.95
N ILE A 71 -1.84 13.66 -5.07
CA ILE A 71 -0.96 12.63 -4.53
C ILE A 71 -1.58 11.25 -4.71
N TYR A 72 -0.88 10.38 -5.43
CA TYR A 72 -1.13 8.95 -5.48
C TYR A 72 0.04 8.22 -4.82
N ALA A 73 -0.25 7.08 -4.17
CA ALA A 73 0.77 6.19 -3.66
C ALA A 73 0.58 4.77 -4.16
N ARG A 74 1.69 4.10 -4.47
CA ARG A 74 1.72 2.65 -4.74
C ARG A 74 2.38 1.99 -3.53
N ALA A 75 1.58 1.32 -2.72
CA ALA A 75 2.07 0.59 -1.56
C ALA A 75 2.51 -0.81 -1.95
N TYR A 76 3.72 -1.20 -1.55
CA TYR A 76 4.22 -2.57 -1.72
C TYR A 76 4.02 -3.39 -0.45
N PHE A 77 3.89 -4.70 -0.61
CA PHE A 77 3.87 -5.63 0.50
C PHE A 77 5.09 -6.59 0.42
N PRO A 78 5.65 -7.00 1.57
CA PRO A 78 6.74 -7.98 1.62
C PRO A 78 6.39 -9.27 0.90
N GLN A 79 5.13 -9.68 0.97
CA GLN A 79 4.56 -10.87 0.36
C GLN A 79 3.10 -10.63 -0.02
N ALA A 80 2.50 -11.55 -0.77
CA ALA A 80 1.09 -11.44 -1.13
C ALA A 80 0.19 -11.50 0.11
N ILE A 81 -0.99 -10.86 0.04
CA ILE A 81 -1.93 -10.78 1.17
C ILE A 81 -2.32 -12.17 1.71
N SER A 82 -2.50 -13.15 0.84
CA SER A 82 -2.79 -14.54 1.20
C SER A 82 -1.76 -15.16 2.15
N SER A 83 -0.49 -14.75 2.05
CA SER A 83 0.60 -15.27 2.88
C SER A 83 0.52 -14.80 4.33
N TYR A 84 -0.28 -13.77 4.65
CA TYR A 84 -0.48 -13.32 6.03
C TYR A 84 -1.59 -14.07 6.76
N GLY A 85 -2.31 -14.99 6.10
CA GLY A 85 -3.40 -15.75 6.75
C GLY A 85 -4.55 -14.86 7.23
N LEU A 86 -4.91 -13.83 6.46
CA LEU A 86 -6.12 -13.05 6.75
C LEU A 86 -7.37 -13.92 6.63
N ALA A 87 -8.28 -13.81 7.59
CA ALA A 87 -9.63 -14.33 7.45
C ALA A 87 -10.39 -13.56 6.36
N SER A 88 -11.40 -14.19 5.75
CA SER A 88 -12.14 -13.61 4.62
C SER A 88 -12.89 -12.30 4.93
N ASN A 89 -13.09 -11.98 6.20
CA ASN A 89 -13.72 -10.77 6.68
C ASN A 89 -12.74 -9.73 7.25
N GLU A 90 -11.44 -10.04 7.31
CA GLU A 90 -10.43 -9.09 7.77
C GLU A 90 -10.13 -8.07 6.66
N LYS A 91 -9.95 -6.81 7.09
CA LYS A 91 -9.65 -5.69 6.20
C LYS A 91 -8.21 -5.25 6.39
N ILE A 92 -7.64 -4.69 5.33
CA ILE A 92 -6.46 -3.86 5.42
C ILE A 92 -6.90 -2.49 5.93
N ILE A 93 -6.10 -1.92 6.82
CA ILE A 93 -6.26 -0.56 7.31
C ILE A 93 -5.19 0.28 6.64
N VAL A 94 -5.58 1.38 6.00
CA VAL A 94 -4.65 2.41 5.53
C VAL A 94 -4.84 3.61 6.42
N VAL A 95 -3.76 4.14 6.96
CA VAL A 95 -3.77 5.23 7.95
C VAL A 95 -2.87 6.34 7.45
N ALA A 96 -3.38 7.57 7.53
CA ALA A 96 -2.60 8.77 7.27
C ALA A 96 -2.25 9.44 8.62
N TYR A 97 -1.01 9.90 8.74
CA TYR A 97 -0.53 10.70 9.86
C TYR A 97 0.11 11.98 9.34
N ILE A 98 -0.09 13.09 10.04
CA ILE A 98 0.67 14.32 9.83
C ILE A 98 1.48 14.57 11.11
N ASP A 99 2.80 14.71 10.97
CA ASP A 99 3.74 14.90 12.08
C ASP A 99 3.56 13.87 13.22
N GLY A 100 3.31 12.62 12.84
CA GLY A 100 3.09 11.50 13.77
C GLY A 100 1.70 11.46 14.42
N LYS A 101 0.83 12.45 14.17
CA LYS A 101 -0.57 12.43 14.64
C LYS A 101 -1.46 11.77 13.59
N GLN A 102 -2.23 10.76 13.98
CA GLN A 102 -3.19 10.13 13.09
C GLN A 102 -4.28 11.15 12.69
N VAL A 103 -4.49 11.34 11.39
CA VAL A 103 -5.50 12.25 10.85
C VAL A 103 -6.69 11.51 10.26
N ASP A 104 -6.45 10.45 9.50
CA ASP A 104 -7.51 9.68 8.88
C ASP A 104 -7.15 8.20 8.72
N ARG A 105 -8.15 7.36 8.48
CA ARG A 105 -7.97 5.95 8.15
C ARG A 105 -9.11 5.42 7.31
N VAL A 106 -8.79 4.46 6.45
CA VAL A 106 -9.76 3.70 5.66
C VAL A 106 -9.57 2.20 5.83
N TYR A 107 -10.64 1.47 5.54
CA TYR A 107 -10.64 0.01 5.58
C TYR A 107 -10.91 -0.54 4.19
N ILE A 108 -9.94 -1.29 3.66
CA ILE A 108 -9.98 -1.86 2.32
C ILE A 108 -10.15 -3.37 2.43
N THR A 109 -11.10 -3.93 1.68
CA THR A 109 -11.21 -5.37 1.50
C THR A 109 -10.10 -5.82 0.54
N PRO A 110 -9.10 -6.58 1.00
CA PRO A 110 -8.00 -6.95 0.13
C PRO A 110 -8.37 -8.11 -0.79
N LYS A 111 -7.65 -8.24 -1.91
CA LYS A 111 -7.65 -9.49 -2.67
C LYS A 111 -6.44 -10.35 -2.27
N PRO A 112 -6.59 -11.68 -2.15
CA PRO A 112 -5.53 -12.57 -1.67
C PRO A 112 -4.21 -12.50 -2.47
N GLU A 113 -4.31 -12.20 -3.77
CA GLU A 113 -3.18 -12.09 -4.70
C GLU A 113 -2.44 -10.75 -4.65
N TRP A 114 -2.94 -9.77 -3.89
CA TRP A 114 -2.30 -8.46 -3.82
C TRP A 114 -0.94 -8.55 -3.12
N ASP A 115 0.09 -8.12 -3.84
CA ASP A 115 1.47 -7.88 -3.39
C ASP A 115 1.80 -6.37 -3.41
N GLN A 116 0.89 -5.57 -3.95
CA GLN A 116 0.90 -4.11 -3.96
C GLN A 116 -0.51 -3.57 -4.16
N MET A 117 -0.77 -2.33 -3.74
CA MET A 117 -2.07 -1.66 -3.94
C MET A 117 -1.90 -0.17 -4.26
N LEU A 118 -2.89 0.40 -4.95
CA LEU A 118 -2.92 1.84 -5.25
C LEU A 118 -3.68 2.51 -4.11
N VAL A 119 -3.20 3.68 -3.69
CA VAL A 119 -3.82 4.52 -2.67
C VAL A 119 -4.03 5.90 -3.30
N TYR A 120 -5.26 6.37 -3.21
CA TYR A 120 -5.71 7.66 -3.70
C TYR A 120 -5.57 8.65 -2.54
N VAL A 121 -4.39 9.27 -2.40
CA VAL A 121 -4.04 9.96 -1.15
C VAL A 121 -4.77 11.30 -1.05
N MET A 122 -4.66 12.16 -2.07
CA MET A 122 -5.20 13.52 -2.00
C MET A 122 -5.41 14.13 -3.39
N ASN A 123 -6.47 14.93 -3.56
CA ASN A 123 -6.79 15.69 -4.77
C ASN A 123 -6.82 14.82 -6.04
N THR A 124 -7.21 13.55 -5.91
CA THR A 124 -7.29 12.56 -7.01
C THR A 124 -8.68 12.50 -7.66
N GLY A 125 -9.70 13.05 -6.99
CA GLY A 125 -11.11 12.93 -7.35
C GLY A 125 -11.84 11.72 -6.74
N ASP A 126 -11.08 10.71 -6.29
CA ASP A 126 -11.57 9.49 -5.63
C ASP A 126 -10.78 9.25 -4.31
N ASP A 127 -10.54 10.32 -3.55
CA ASP A 127 -9.63 10.30 -2.40
C ASP A 127 -10.07 9.28 -1.33
N ASP A 128 -9.12 8.43 -0.93
CA ASP A 128 -9.30 7.51 0.18
C ASP A 128 -9.44 8.29 1.51
N PHE A 129 -8.70 9.39 1.69
CA PHE A 129 -8.66 10.15 2.95
C PHE A 129 -9.46 11.45 2.90
N SER A 130 -10.77 11.34 3.12
CA SER A 130 -11.70 12.49 3.10
C SER A 130 -11.34 13.66 4.04
N ARG A 131 -10.58 13.40 5.12
CA ARG A 131 -10.20 14.43 6.10
C ARG A 131 -8.81 15.03 5.86
N LEU A 132 -7.97 14.40 5.04
CA LEU A 132 -6.57 14.79 4.90
C LEU A 132 -6.41 16.22 4.38
N ALA A 133 -7.13 16.58 3.31
CA ALA A 133 -7.10 17.93 2.74
C ALA A 133 -7.55 19.00 3.74
N ASN A 134 -8.57 18.71 4.57
CA ASN A 134 -9.02 19.64 5.60
C ASN A 134 -7.98 19.83 6.70
N GLU A 135 -7.30 18.75 7.13
CA GLU A 135 -6.25 18.85 8.15
C GLU A 135 -5.05 19.68 7.64
N LEU A 136 -4.66 19.50 6.38
CA LEU A 136 -3.61 20.31 5.75
C LEU A 136 -4.02 21.77 5.54
N TYR A 137 -5.31 22.08 5.39
CA TYR A 137 -5.78 23.45 5.27
C TYR A 137 -5.69 24.26 6.58
N TYR A 138 -5.81 23.58 7.73
CA TYR A 138 -5.82 24.22 9.05
C TYR A 138 -4.51 24.10 9.83
N ILE A 139 -3.51 23.40 9.29
CA ILE A 139 -2.19 23.31 9.91
C ILE A 139 -1.40 24.61 9.70
N ASP A 140 -0.41 24.86 10.55
CA ASP A 140 0.47 26.02 10.40
C ASP A 140 1.25 25.94 9.07
N SER A 141 1.62 27.09 8.49
CA SER A 141 2.48 27.12 7.31
C SER A 141 3.85 26.50 7.61
N GLY A 142 4.40 25.72 6.68
CA GLY A 142 5.70 25.08 6.83
C GLY A 142 5.78 23.73 6.12
N THR A 143 6.85 22.99 6.41
CA THR A 143 7.05 21.62 5.92
C THR A 143 6.59 20.64 6.99
N HIS A 144 5.66 19.76 6.62
CA HIS A 144 5.08 18.73 7.47
C HIS A 144 5.39 17.33 6.94
N THR A 145 5.53 16.35 7.82
CA THR A 145 5.71 14.96 7.42
C THR A 145 4.35 14.26 7.31
N LEU A 146 3.99 13.83 6.10
CA LEU A 146 2.85 12.94 5.87
C LEU A 146 3.34 11.49 5.82
N THR A 147 2.91 10.69 6.79
CA THR A 147 3.15 9.24 6.80
C THR A 147 1.90 8.52 6.33
N ILE A 148 2.05 7.63 5.35
CA ILE A 148 1.01 6.67 4.98
C ILE A 148 1.44 5.28 5.43
N SER A 149 0.63 4.63 6.25
CA SER A 149 0.86 3.26 6.72
C SER A 149 -0.26 2.34 6.24
N VAL A 150 0.12 1.18 5.72
CA VAL A 150 -0.79 0.08 5.41
C VAL A 150 -0.54 -1.04 6.42
N GLY A 151 -1.60 -1.50 7.07
CA GLY A 151 -1.51 -2.53 8.08
C GLY A 151 -2.65 -3.53 8.05
N LEU A 152 -2.39 -4.66 8.68
CA LEU A 152 -3.36 -5.72 8.89
C LEU A 152 -4.05 -5.53 10.23
N GLN A 153 -5.38 -5.53 10.24
CA GLN A 153 -6.14 -5.57 11.49
C GLN A 153 -5.99 -6.96 12.10
N ARG A 154 -5.31 -7.05 13.24
CA ARG A 154 -5.14 -8.28 14.00
C ARG A 154 -5.79 -8.15 15.36
N TYR A 155 -6.27 -9.27 15.89
CA TYR A 155 -6.68 -9.32 17.27
C TYR A 155 -5.50 -8.94 18.18
N GLY A 156 -5.68 -7.89 18.98
CA GLY A 156 -4.72 -7.47 19.99
C GLY A 156 -5.00 -8.16 21.32
N TYR A 157 -6.04 -7.70 22.01
CA TYR A 157 -6.47 -8.21 23.32
C TYR A 157 -7.92 -7.81 23.63
N MET A 158 -8.49 -8.32 24.72
CA MET A 158 -9.76 -7.84 25.27
C MET A 158 -9.49 -6.85 26.40
N GLU A 159 -9.95 -5.61 26.24
CA GLU A 159 -10.00 -4.63 27.32
C GLU A 159 -11.27 -4.85 28.14
N THR A 160 -11.16 -4.75 29.47
CA THR A 160 -12.30 -4.80 30.37
C THR A 160 -12.50 -3.42 30.97
N VAL A 161 -13.64 -2.80 30.67
CA VAL A 161 -14.02 -1.50 31.21
C VAL A 161 -15.09 -1.72 32.28
N ILE A 162 -14.77 -1.26 33.50
CA ILE A 162 -15.72 -1.25 34.63
C ILE A 162 -16.29 0.17 34.68
N LYS A 163 -17.60 0.30 34.49
CA LYS A 163 -18.30 1.58 34.58
C LYS A 163 -18.64 1.89 36.04
N ASP A 164 -18.93 3.16 36.32
CA ASP A 164 -19.29 3.65 37.66
C ASP A 164 -20.55 2.99 38.24
N ASP A 165 -21.44 2.46 37.38
CA ASP A 165 -22.63 1.70 37.77
C ASP A 165 -22.35 0.22 38.08
N GLY A 166 -21.08 -0.21 38.05
CA GLY A 166 -20.65 -1.58 38.28
C GLY A 166 -20.77 -2.49 37.04
N THR A 167 -21.25 -1.97 35.90
CA THR A 167 -21.34 -2.76 34.66
C THR A 167 -19.95 -3.02 34.09
N ILE A 168 -19.71 -4.29 33.73
CA ILE A 168 -18.47 -4.72 33.09
C ILE A 168 -18.73 -4.85 31.58
N THR A 169 -18.05 -4.05 30.78
CA THR A 169 -18.03 -4.22 29.31
C THR A 169 -16.65 -4.74 28.87
N LYS A 170 -16.65 -5.70 27.95
CA LYS A 170 -15.43 -6.20 27.33
C LYS A 170 -15.36 -5.69 25.90
N HIS A 171 -14.29 -4.97 25.57
CA HIS A 171 -14.05 -4.43 24.25
C HIS A 171 -12.91 -5.19 23.60
N LYS A 172 -13.10 -5.57 22.35
CA LYS A 172 -12.00 -6.13 21.55
C LYS A 172 -11.13 -4.97 21.10
N VAL A 173 -9.86 -5.00 21.48
CA VAL A 173 -8.83 -4.08 21.01
C VAL A 173 -8.05 -4.76 19.91
N ASP A 174 -8.14 -4.21 18.70
CA ASP A 174 -7.35 -4.68 17.57
C ASP A 174 -5.99 -3.98 17.53
N LYS A 175 -4.96 -4.74 17.13
CA LYS A 175 -3.63 -4.24 16.82
C LYS A 175 -3.50 -4.08 15.31
N VAL A 176 -2.93 -2.97 14.87
CA VAL A 176 -2.49 -2.80 13.48
C VAL A 176 -1.08 -3.37 13.36
N VAL A 177 -0.90 -4.36 12.49
CA VAL A 177 0.43 -4.85 12.11
C VAL A 177 0.78 -4.18 10.79
N VAL A 178 1.69 -3.20 10.84
CA VAL A 178 2.14 -2.46 9.66
C VAL A 178 2.91 -3.40 8.73
N ILE A 179 2.58 -3.34 7.44
CA ILE A 179 3.23 -4.13 6.38
C ILE A 179 3.77 -3.26 5.25
N SER A 180 3.34 -2.01 5.16
CA SER A 180 3.89 -1.00 4.26
C SER A 180 3.84 0.37 4.92
N GLN A 181 4.91 1.16 4.85
CA GLN A 181 4.94 2.52 5.37
C GLN A 181 5.98 3.37 4.65
N SER A 182 5.66 4.64 4.40
CA SER A 182 6.61 5.65 3.93
C SER A 182 6.15 7.04 4.31
N ASP A 183 7.12 7.93 4.36
CA ASP A 183 6.97 9.34 4.70
C ASP A 183 7.25 10.18 3.47
N ILE A 184 6.49 11.27 3.31
CA ILE A 184 6.76 12.34 2.34
C ILE A 184 6.65 13.69 3.04
N GLU A 185 7.28 14.70 2.47
CA GLU A 185 7.17 16.09 2.91
C GLU A 185 6.00 16.78 2.19
N ILE A 186 5.18 17.49 2.95
CA ILE A 186 4.13 18.38 2.43
C ILE A 186 4.48 19.82 2.82
N ASN A 187 4.60 20.71 1.84
CA ASN A 187 4.78 22.13 2.07
C ASN A 187 3.41 22.83 2.08
N VAL A 188 3.16 23.59 3.15
CA VAL A 188 1.95 24.38 3.37
C VAL A 188 2.34 25.86 3.36
N GLU A 189 1.72 26.65 2.48
CA GLU A 189 1.95 28.11 2.37
C GLU A 189 1.11 28.94 3.37
#